data_AF-A0A968RNP7-F1
#
_entry.id   AF-A0A968RNP7-F1
#
_cell.length_a   1.000
_cell.length_b   1.000
_cell.length_c   1.000
_cell.angle_alpha   90.00
_cell.angle_beta   90.00
_cell.angle_gamma   90.00
#
_symmetry.space_group_name_H-M   'P 1'
#
loop_
_entity.id
_entity.type
_entity.pdbx_description
1 polymer ?
#
loop_
_entity_poly.entity_id
_entity_poly.type
_entity_poly.pdbx_seq_one_letter_code
_entity_poly.pdbx_strand_id
1 'polypeptide(L)'
;MNLKIISAGAGSGKTYRLTSEMVKLLKSGVRASGIIATTFTAKAAAELQERVRTRLLEEGLSKEADDLSNALIGTVHGLGVKLLKRFAYEAGVSPEVEIIADADQQVLFNQSLAMVLHFERVEQMELLCDRLGLNKKAPYDWRKEVKAITEIARTNAFTLQSLQESKLKSIQTFDNYLGDAMPLSLSAYFEQLDGIVEDTIYQLQHSKDETKVTKEAIKELKNTRRELKLKGYLYWWEVIKLTKLKVGAKSKELLEDLTAFASSHERLEAFKKDIHAYITALFDMATEAMEEFARYKKQRGLIDYTDMEVFIKHLLDHPKVQAVLASELDLLMVDEFQDTSPIQLELFLKLSKLAKHSIWVGDPKQSIYGFRGAEPQLMQAIIQKTGGVKPEDIQEYSWRSREDVYIVPTHYSQRHFKITTRTSCLEASKNKIEK
;
A
#
# COMPACT_ATOMS: atom_id res chain seq x y z
N MET A 1 14.23 -4.59 25.22
CA MET A 1 13.77 -5.48 24.15
C MET A 1 14.94 -6.37 23.76
N ASN A 2 14.83 -7.69 23.89
CA ASN A 2 15.92 -8.62 23.58
C ASN A 2 15.84 -9.05 22.10
N LEU A 3 16.03 -8.08 21.20
CA LEU A 3 15.91 -8.25 19.75
C LEU A 3 17.30 -8.34 19.12
N LYS A 4 17.55 -9.46 18.44
CA LYS A 4 18.73 -9.71 17.61
C LYS A 4 18.33 -9.60 16.14
N ILE A 5 19.01 -8.73 15.38
CA ILE A 5 18.80 -8.58 13.94
C ILE A 5 20.00 -9.20 13.23
N ILE A 6 19.75 -10.06 12.24
CA ILE A 6 20.77 -10.68 11.39
C ILE A 6 20.59 -10.12 9.99
N SER A 7 21.61 -9.41 9.50
CA SER A 7 21.65 -8.90 8.13
C SER A 7 22.35 -9.91 7.24
N ALA A 8 21.67 -10.40 6.21
CA ALA A 8 22.18 -11.53 5.45
C ALA A 8 21.88 -11.42 3.95
N GLY A 9 22.92 -11.33 3.12
CA GLY A 9 22.81 -11.19 1.68
C GLY A 9 22.32 -12.44 0.95
N ALA A 10 22.19 -12.34 -0.38
CA ALA A 10 21.78 -13.48 -1.19
C ALA A 10 22.82 -14.61 -1.12
N GLY A 11 22.37 -15.81 -0.74
CA GLY A 11 23.25 -16.98 -0.64
C GLY A 11 24.20 -16.95 0.56
N SER A 12 24.00 -16.07 1.54
CA SER A 12 24.93 -15.93 2.67
C SER A 12 24.78 -17.00 3.76
N GLY A 13 23.76 -17.86 3.65
CA GLY A 13 23.45 -18.88 4.64
C GLY A 13 22.41 -18.46 5.68
N LYS A 14 21.47 -17.55 5.33
CA LYS A 14 20.32 -17.14 6.17
C LYS A 14 19.70 -18.31 6.92
N THR A 15 19.24 -19.31 6.16
CA THR A 15 18.56 -20.50 6.67
C THR A 15 19.46 -21.34 7.56
N TYR A 16 20.75 -21.48 7.21
CA TYR A 16 21.73 -22.18 8.04
C TYR A 16 21.87 -21.49 9.41
N ARG A 17 21.99 -20.15 9.42
CA ARG A 17 22.12 -19.37 10.65
C ARG A 17 20.86 -19.43 11.50
N LEU A 18 19.67 -19.26 10.90
CA LEU A 18 18.38 -19.41 11.58
C LEU A 18 18.27 -20.78 12.27
N THR A 19 18.61 -21.84 11.54
CA THR A 19 18.64 -23.22 12.05
C THR A 19 19.61 -23.33 13.24
N SER A 20 20.85 -22.84 13.09
CA SER A 20 21.86 -22.90 14.16
C SER A 20 21.42 -22.15 15.43
N GLU A 21 20.83 -20.97 15.29
CA GLU A 21 20.36 -20.19 16.43
C GLU A 21 19.19 -20.89 17.16
N MET A 22 18.24 -21.46 16.42
CA MET A 22 17.13 -22.22 17.00
C MET A 22 17.63 -23.46 17.75
N VAL A 23 18.51 -24.26 17.15
CA VAL A 23 19.12 -25.45 17.79
C VAL A 23 19.88 -25.04 19.06
N LYS A 24 20.68 -23.98 18.99
CA LYS A 24 21.41 -23.46 20.16
C LYS A 24 20.47 -23.08 21.30
N LEU A 25 19.37 -22.41 21.00
CA LEU A 25 18.40 -21.97 22.00
C LEU A 25 17.64 -23.14 22.61
N LEU A 26 17.21 -24.11 21.80
CA LEU A 26 16.60 -25.37 22.27
C LEU A 26 17.54 -26.09 23.25
N LYS A 27 18.83 -26.19 22.92
CA LYS A 27 19.85 -26.77 23.83
C LYS A 27 20.01 -26.01 25.15
N SER A 28 19.78 -24.70 25.13
CA SER A 28 19.85 -23.85 26.33
C SER A 28 18.56 -23.87 27.17
N GLY A 29 17.56 -24.68 26.80
CA GLY A 29 16.33 -24.87 27.57
C GLY A 29 15.12 -24.06 27.08
N VAL A 30 15.17 -23.48 25.87
CA VAL A 30 13.97 -22.94 25.22
C VAL A 30 13.01 -24.09 24.93
N ARG A 31 11.74 -23.94 25.32
CA ARG A 31 10.71 -24.97 25.08
C ARG A 31 10.29 -24.90 23.63
N ALA A 32 10.19 -26.05 22.95
CA ALA A 32 9.70 -26.12 21.58
C ALA A 32 8.28 -25.55 21.42
N SER A 33 7.39 -25.82 22.38
CA SER A 33 6.03 -25.24 22.42
C SER A 33 6.00 -23.72 22.62
N GLY A 34 7.11 -23.13 23.07
CA GLY A 34 7.29 -21.69 23.24
C GLY A 34 7.92 -21.00 22.03
N ILE A 35 8.03 -21.68 20.88
CA ILE A 35 8.61 -21.12 19.65
C ILE A 35 7.50 -20.64 18.71
N ILE A 36 7.61 -19.40 18.26
CA ILE A 36 6.90 -18.86 17.10
C ILE A 36 7.95 -18.48 16.04
N ALA A 37 7.93 -19.13 14.88
CA ALA A 37 8.82 -18.83 13.77
C ALA A 37 8.03 -18.57 12.48
N THR A 38 8.18 -17.37 11.92
CA THR A 38 7.48 -16.94 10.71
C THR A 38 8.41 -16.95 9.50
N THR A 39 7.89 -17.44 8.37
CA THR A 39 8.55 -17.38 7.06
C THR A 39 7.58 -16.89 5.99
N PHE A 40 8.09 -16.49 4.83
CA PHE A 40 7.26 -15.98 3.74
C PHE A 40 6.35 -17.05 3.10
N THR A 41 6.79 -18.30 3.06
CA THR A 41 6.04 -19.40 2.40
C THR A 41 5.91 -20.63 3.29
N ALA A 42 4.81 -21.37 3.12
CA ALA A 42 4.61 -22.63 3.83
C ALA A 42 5.73 -23.66 3.54
N LYS A 43 6.28 -23.64 2.32
CA LYS A 43 7.42 -24.49 1.94
C LYS A 43 8.69 -24.12 2.71
N ALA A 44 8.99 -22.82 2.84
CA ALA A 44 10.14 -22.36 3.63
C ALA A 44 9.96 -22.68 5.13
N ALA A 45 8.74 -22.59 5.66
CA ALA A 45 8.44 -23.01 7.03
C ALA A 45 8.72 -24.51 7.25
N ALA A 46 8.21 -25.37 6.35
CA ALA A 46 8.43 -26.81 6.42
C ALA A 46 9.92 -27.17 6.30
N GLU A 47 10.63 -26.53 5.37
CA GLU A 47 12.06 -26.72 5.19
C GLU A 47 12.86 -26.29 6.44
N LEU A 48 12.52 -25.17 7.06
CA LEU A 48 13.14 -24.72 8.32
C LEU A 48 12.93 -25.77 9.44
N GLN A 49 11.70 -26.25 9.60
CA GLN A 49 11.36 -27.25 10.62
C GLN A 49 12.12 -28.57 10.40
N GLU A 50 12.17 -29.06 9.16
CA GLU A 50 12.91 -30.28 8.81
C GLU A 50 14.41 -30.14 9.10
N ARG A 51 15.02 -29.02 8.70
CA ARG A 51 16.45 -28.77 8.94
C ARG A 51 16.81 -28.70 10.42
N VAL A 52 15.97 -28.04 11.23
CA VAL A 52 16.16 -27.98 12.69
C VAL A 52 16.03 -29.37 13.30
N ARG A 53 14.99 -30.13 12.91
CA ARG A 53 14.78 -31.50 13.39
C ARG A 53 15.97 -32.40 13.08
N THR A 54 16.45 -32.41 11.85
CA THR A 54 17.59 -33.24 11.42
C THR A 54 18.83 -32.93 12.24
N ARG A 55 19.15 -31.65 12.47
CA ARG A 55 20.30 -31.28 13.31
C ARG A 55 20.17 -31.69 14.76
N LEU A 56 18.98 -31.57 15.35
CA LEU A 56 18.76 -32.04 16.72
C LEU A 56 19.02 -33.55 16.82
N LEU A 57 18.58 -34.34 15.83
CA LEU A 57 18.85 -35.77 15.76
C LEU A 57 20.34 -36.08 15.60
N GLU A 58 21.04 -35.36 14.72
CA GLU A 58 22.50 -35.49 14.52
C GLU A 58 23.29 -35.18 15.80
N GLU A 59 22.81 -34.25 16.63
CA GLU A 59 23.41 -33.90 17.93
C GLU A 59 22.93 -34.80 19.10
N GLY A 60 22.13 -35.84 18.82
CA GLY A 60 21.62 -36.78 19.83
C GLY A 60 20.45 -36.28 20.67
N LEU A 61 19.85 -35.13 20.32
CA LEU A 61 18.76 -34.46 21.02
C LEU A 61 17.40 -34.96 20.51
N SER A 62 17.16 -36.26 20.67
CA SER A 62 15.96 -36.92 20.11
C SER A 62 14.66 -36.38 20.70
N LYS A 63 14.65 -36.07 22.00
CA LYS A 63 13.45 -35.55 22.67
C LYS A 63 13.07 -34.17 22.13
N GLU A 64 14.04 -33.27 22.01
CA GLU A 64 13.85 -31.92 21.48
C GLU A 64 13.41 -31.96 20.00
N ALA A 65 13.93 -32.91 19.23
CA ALA A 65 13.54 -33.13 17.84
C ALA A 65 12.07 -33.55 17.71
N ASP A 66 11.57 -34.41 18.61
CA ASP A 66 10.17 -34.82 18.64
C ASP A 66 9.25 -33.71 19.16
N ASP A 67 9.68 -33.01 20.21
CA ASP A 67 8.95 -31.87 20.79
C ASP A 67 8.82 -30.69 19.82
N LEU A 68 9.72 -30.57 18.82
CA LEU A 68 9.67 -29.53 17.78
C LEU A 68 8.35 -29.51 16.99
N SER A 69 7.62 -30.63 16.94
CA SER A 69 6.27 -30.69 16.35
C SER A 69 5.26 -29.76 17.03
N ASN A 70 5.49 -29.40 18.31
CA ASN A 70 4.67 -28.46 19.06
C ASN A 70 5.01 -26.99 18.79
N ALA A 71 6.09 -26.70 18.06
CA ALA A 71 6.48 -25.35 17.70
C ALA A 71 5.52 -24.74 16.66
N LEU A 72 5.25 -23.44 16.79
CA LEU A 72 4.47 -22.68 15.82
C LEU A 72 5.39 -22.15 14.72
N ILE A 73 5.71 -23.02 13.75
CA ILE A 73 6.51 -22.68 12.57
C ILE A 73 5.59 -22.60 11.34
N GLY A 74 5.56 -21.47 10.65
CA GLY A 74 4.59 -21.26 9.56
C GLY A 74 4.70 -19.91 8.88
N THR A 75 3.72 -19.61 8.03
CA THR A 75 3.54 -18.25 7.50
C THR A 75 2.90 -17.34 8.54
N VAL A 76 3.11 -16.03 8.43
CA VAL A 76 2.47 -15.03 9.30
C VAL A 76 0.97 -15.27 9.40
N HIS A 77 0.31 -15.44 8.26
CA HIS A 77 -1.13 -15.69 8.18
C HIS A 77 -1.54 -17.01 8.85
N GLY A 78 -0.83 -18.11 8.57
CA GLY A 78 -1.17 -19.41 9.14
C GLY A 78 -1.01 -19.44 10.67
N LEU A 79 0.02 -18.78 11.19
CA LEU A 79 0.22 -18.66 12.64
C LEU A 79 -0.76 -17.69 13.28
N GLY A 80 -1.08 -16.60 12.60
CA GLY A 80 -2.06 -15.63 13.07
C GLY A 80 -3.45 -16.24 13.27
N VAL A 81 -3.87 -17.11 12.36
CA VAL A 81 -5.15 -17.83 12.46
C VAL A 81 -5.16 -18.78 13.64
N LYS A 82 -4.05 -19.49 13.90
CA LYS A 82 -3.92 -20.35 15.09
C LYS A 82 -4.04 -19.53 16.38
N LEU A 83 -3.43 -18.34 16.42
CA LEU A 83 -3.54 -17.43 17.57
C LEU A 83 -4.96 -16.91 17.75
N LEU A 84 -5.64 -16.50 16.68
CA LEU A 84 -7.02 -16.06 16.73
C LEU A 84 -7.96 -17.15 17.22
N LYS A 85 -7.83 -18.38 16.71
CA LYS A 85 -8.65 -19.51 17.18
C LYS A 85 -8.40 -19.82 18.66
N ARG A 86 -7.15 -19.73 19.11
CA ARG A 86 -6.77 -19.96 20.51
C ARG A 86 -7.40 -18.93 21.47
N PHE A 87 -7.45 -17.67 21.06
CA PHE A 87 -7.98 -16.55 21.87
C PHE A 87 -9.24 -15.94 21.22
N ALA A 88 -10.10 -16.78 20.67
CA ALA A 88 -11.25 -16.33 19.87
C ALA A 88 -12.20 -15.44 20.69
N TYR A 89 -12.38 -15.78 21.97
CA TYR A 89 -13.20 -15.02 22.91
C TYR A 89 -12.64 -13.63 23.18
N GLU A 90 -11.33 -13.51 23.45
CA GLU A 90 -10.67 -12.22 23.65
C GLU A 90 -10.60 -11.38 22.37
N ALA A 91 -10.48 -12.04 21.21
CA ALA A 91 -10.50 -11.38 19.91
C ALA A 91 -11.92 -10.96 19.47
N GLY A 92 -12.98 -11.46 20.12
CA GLY A 92 -14.37 -11.20 19.73
C GLY A 92 -14.75 -11.82 18.38
N VAL A 93 -14.11 -12.93 18.00
CA VAL A 93 -14.35 -13.67 16.75
C VAL A 93 -14.92 -15.05 17.02
N SER A 94 -15.52 -15.68 16.00
CA SER A 94 -15.98 -17.07 16.11
C SER A 94 -14.79 -18.02 16.32
N PRO A 95 -14.87 -19.03 17.21
CA PRO A 95 -13.85 -20.09 17.29
C PRO A 95 -13.71 -20.89 15.97
N GLU A 96 -14.78 -20.96 15.19
CA GLU A 96 -14.84 -21.62 13.89
C GLU A 96 -14.45 -20.67 12.74
N VAL A 97 -13.66 -19.63 13.00
CA VAL A 97 -13.37 -18.61 12.00
C VAL A 97 -12.83 -19.22 10.71
N GLU A 98 -13.49 -18.85 9.61
CA GLU A 98 -13.11 -19.24 8.26
C GLU A 98 -12.45 -18.06 7.55
N ILE A 99 -11.32 -18.33 6.91
CA ILE A 99 -10.61 -17.33 6.12
C ILE A 99 -11.16 -17.35 4.71
N ILE A 100 -11.60 -16.20 4.24
CA ILE A 100 -11.98 -15.99 2.84
C ILE A 100 -10.72 -16.13 1.98
N ALA A 101 -10.79 -16.94 0.92
CA ALA A 101 -9.70 -17.02 -0.05
C ALA A 101 -9.58 -15.70 -0.83
N ASP A 102 -8.35 -15.31 -1.18
CA ASP A 102 -8.08 -14.05 -1.89
C ASP A 102 -8.93 -13.87 -3.17
N ALA A 103 -9.20 -14.97 -3.88
CA ALA A 103 -10.03 -14.98 -5.09
C ALA A 103 -11.50 -14.60 -4.82
N ASP A 104 -12.03 -14.98 -3.66
CA ASP A 104 -13.42 -14.74 -3.27
C ASP A 104 -13.58 -13.35 -2.62
N GLN A 105 -12.52 -12.81 -2.02
CA GLN A 105 -12.55 -11.51 -1.35
C GLN A 105 -13.06 -10.39 -2.29
N GLN A 106 -12.60 -10.39 -3.54
CA GLN A 106 -13.05 -9.42 -4.54
C GLN A 106 -14.55 -9.52 -4.83
N VAL A 107 -15.07 -10.74 -4.93
CA VAL A 107 -16.48 -11.00 -5.22
C VAL A 107 -17.34 -10.54 -4.05
N LEU A 108 -16.95 -10.91 -2.83
CA LEU A 108 -17.68 -10.53 -1.61
C LEU A 108 -17.64 -9.01 -1.40
N PHE A 109 -16.49 -8.36 -1.65
CA PHE A 109 -16.39 -6.91 -1.57
C PHE A 109 -17.34 -6.22 -2.57
N ASN A 110 -17.40 -6.71 -3.81
CA ASN A 110 -18.31 -6.16 -4.82
C ASN A 110 -19.78 -6.33 -4.44
N GLN A 111 -20.14 -7.45 -3.80
CA GLN A 111 -21.49 -7.66 -3.27
C GLN A 111 -21.82 -6.67 -2.15
N SER A 112 -20.90 -6.41 -1.22
CA SER A 112 -21.08 -5.40 -0.18
C SER A 112 -21.14 -3.99 -0.76
N LEU A 113 -20.31 -3.67 -1.75
CA LEU A 113 -20.36 -2.38 -2.43
C LEU A 113 -21.71 -2.16 -3.12
N ALA A 114 -22.28 -3.19 -3.74
CA ALA A 114 -23.59 -3.09 -4.39
C ALA A 114 -24.73 -2.68 -3.42
N MET A 115 -24.62 -3.00 -2.13
CA MET A 115 -25.58 -2.57 -1.10
C MET A 115 -25.49 -1.07 -0.78
N VAL A 116 -24.36 -0.43 -1.08
CA VAL A 116 -24.07 0.99 -0.83
C VAL A 116 -24.36 1.86 -2.07
N LEU A 117 -24.39 1.24 -3.26
CA LEU A 117 -24.59 1.91 -4.54
C LEU A 117 -26.08 1.99 -4.92
N HIS A 118 -26.80 2.94 -4.32
CA HIS A 118 -28.16 3.27 -4.71
C HIS A 118 -28.21 4.12 -6.00
N PHE A 119 -29.34 4.07 -6.71
CA PHE A 119 -29.53 4.72 -8.02
C PHE A 119 -29.15 6.21 -8.02
N GLU A 120 -29.67 6.99 -7.07
CA GLU A 120 -29.42 8.44 -6.98
C GLU A 120 -27.93 8.76 -6.82
N ARG A 121 -27.22 7.95 -6.03
CA ARG A 121 -25.79 8.13 -5.78
C ARG A 121 -24.95 7.81 -7.01
N VAL A 122 -25.30 6.73 -7.72
CA VAL A 122 -24.65 6.37 -8.98
C VAL A 122 -24.88 7.47 -10.01
N GLU A 123 -26.12 7.93 -10.17
CA GLU A 123 -26.45 9.01 -11.10
C GLU A 123 -25.68 10.30 -10.79
N GLN A 124 -25.63 10.74 -9.53
CA GLN A 124 -24.84 11.89 -9.12
C GLN A 124 -23.35 11.72 -9.43
N MET A 125 -22.79 10.54 -9.18
CA MET A 125 -21.38 10.27 -9.45
C MET A 125 -21.06 10.29 -10.95
N GLU A 126 -21.90 9.67 -11.79
CA GLU A 126 -21.73 9.70 -13.25
C GLU A 126 -21.81 11.13 -13.79
N LEU A 127 -22.76 11.95 -13.29
CA LEU A 127 -22.86 13.37 -13.65
C LEU A 127 -21.60 14.15 -13.26
N LEU A 128 -21.02 13.90 -12.07
CA LEU A 128 -19.77 14.52 -11.67
C LEU A 128 -18.60 14.07 -12.56
N CYS A 129 -18.51 12.78 -12.88
CA CYS A 129 -17.49 12.23 -13.78
C CYS A 129 -17.56 12.86 -15.18
N ASP A 130 -18.76 13.10 -15.72
CA ASP A 130 -18.96 13.76 -17.00
C ASP A 130 -18.55 15.23 -16.96
N ARG A 131 -18.99 15.96 -15.91
CA ARG A 131 -18.67 17.39 -15.73
C ARG A 131 -17.16 17.62 -15.53
N LEU A 132 -16.49 16.77 -14.77
CA LEU A 132 -15.05 16.81 -14.52
C LEU A 132 -14.22 16.21 -15.69
N GLY A 133 -14.88 15.54 -16.64
CA GLY A 133 -14.25 15.00 -17.84
C GLY A 133 -13.49 13.70 -17.64
N LEU A 134 -13.81 12.96 -16.58
CA LEU A 134 -13.26 11.64 -16.30
C LEU A 134 -13.71 10.63 -17.38
N ASN A 135 -14.94 10.74 -17.85
CA ASN A 135 -15.50 9.91 -18.94
C ASN A 135 -15.14 10.37 -20.36
N LYS A 136 -14.33 11.43 -20.53
CA LYS A 136 -14.10 12.09 -21.82
C LYS A 136 -13.46 11.18 -22.89
N LYS A 137 -12.52 10.33 -22.50
CA LYS A 137 -11.73 9.50 -23.42
C LYS A 137 -12.20 8.05 -23.47
N ALA A 138 -12.60 7.52 -22.32
CA ALA A 138 -13.05 6.16 -22.12
C ALA A 138 -13.95 6.13 -20.88
N PRO A 139 -14.80 5.11 -20.72
CA PRO A 139 -15.56 4.92 -19.49
C PRO A 139 -14.63 4.89 -18.28
N TYR A 140 -14.90 5.76 -17.30
CA TYR A 140 -14.15 5.86 -16.07
C TYR A 140 -14.87 5.11 -14.95
N ASP A 141 -14.20 4.11 -14.39
CA ASP A 141 -14.77 3.30 -13.32
C ASP A 141 -14.36 3.83 -11.95
N TRP A 142 -15.09 4.83 -11.46
CA TRP A 142 -14.88 5.44 -10.13
C TRP A 142 -15.03 4.44 -8.97
N ARG A 143 -15.67 3.27 -9.19
CA ARG A 143 -15.80 2.20 -8.19
C ARG A 143 -14.43 1.61 -7.83
N LYS A 144 -13.46 1.68 -8.74
CA LYS A 144 -12.06 1.30 -8.46
C LYS A 144 -11.42 2.21 -7.43
N GLU A 145 -11.73 3.51 -7.44
CA GLU A 145 -11.22 4.46 -6.44
C GLU A 145 -11.85 4.20 -5.07
N VAL A 146 -13.17 3.94 -5.02
CA VAL A 146 -13.86 3.55 -3.77
C VAL A 146 -13.22 2.30 -3.17
N LYS A 147 -12.95 1.29 -4.02
CA LYS A 147 -12.24 0.08 -3.61
C LYS A 147 -10.83 0.38 -3.11
N ALA A 148 -10.05 1.18 -3.84
CA ALA A 148 -8.68 1.52 -3.46
C ALA A 148 -8.62 2.24 -2.11
N ILE A 149 -9.50 3.22 -1.87
CA ILE A 149 -9.62 3.92 -0.58
C ILE A 149 -9.95 2.91 0.53
N THR A 150 -10.91 2.02 0.28
CA THR A 150 -11.32 1.00 1.25
C THR A 150 -10.18 0.03 1.58
N GLU A 151 -9.42 -0.44 0.58
CA GLU A 151 -8.29 -1.35 0.78
C GLU A 151 -7.14 -0.68 1.55
N ILE A 152 -6.83 0.57 1.23
CA ILE A 152 -5.81 1.36 1.96
C ILE A 152 -6.23 1.53 3.42
N ALA A 153 -7.51 1.89 3.66
CA ALA A 153 -8.03 2.07 5.00
C ALA A 153 -7.93 0.79 5.83
N ARG A 154 -8.36 -0.34 5.25
CA ARG A 154 -8.35 -1.63 5.93
C ARG A 154 -6.94 -2.15 6.23
N THR A 155 -6.04 -2.09 5.24
CA THR A 155 -4.65 -2.57 5.39
C THR A 155 -3.87 -1.77 6.43
N ASN A 156 -4.23 -0.51 6.67
CA ASN A 156 -3.60 0.35 7.66
C ASN A 156 -4.41 0.50 8.95
N ALA A 157 -5.47 -0.29 9.14
CA ALA A 157 -6.35 -0.24 10.31
C ALA A 157 -6.89 1.18 10.60
N PHE A 158 -7.21 1.95 9.56
CA PHE A 158 -7.74 3.30 9.71
C PHE A 158 -9.15 3.27 10.32
N THR A 159 -9.38 4.19 11.25
CA THR A 159 -10.70 4.37 11.86
C THR A 159 -11.61 5.17 10.94
N LEU A 160 -12.92 5.16 11.22
CA LEU A 160 -13.87 6.04 10.54
C LEU A 160 -13.48 7.51 10.68
N GLN A 161 -12.96 7.91 11.84
CA GLN A 161 -12.44 9.25 12.06
C GLN A 161 -11.25 9.55 11.15
N SER A 162 -10.32 8.59 11.00
CA SER A 162 -9.17 8.73 10.10
C SER A 162 -9.62 8.96 8.64
N LEU A 163 -10.66 8.27 8.19
CA LEU A 163 -11.24 8.48 6.85
C LEU A 163 -11.91 9.85 6.70
N GLN A 164 -12.64 10.31 7.72
CA GLN A 164 -13.24 11.66 7.71
C GLN A 164 -12.16 12.75 7.70
N GLU A 165 -11.10 12.60 8.49
CA GLU A 165 -9.96 13.51 8.47
C GLU A 165 -9.24 13.50 7.11
N SER A 166 -9.04 12.32 6.50
CA SER A 166 -8.47 12.20 5.16
C SER A 166 -9.35 12.87 4.11
N LYS A 167 -10.68 12.71 4.17
CA LYS A 167 -11.62 13.42 3.28
C LYS A 167 -11.43 14.93 3.36
N LEU A 168 -11.44 15.49 4.57
CA LEU A 168 -11.26 16.93 4.79
C LEU A 168 -9.88 17.42 4.31
N LYS A 169 -8.81 16.67 4.59
CA LYS A 169 -7.46 16.97 4.12
C LYS A 169 -7.34 16.93 2.61
N SER A 170 -8.00 15.98 1.93
CA SER A 170 -8.03 15.90 0.47
C SER A 170 -8.70 17.12 -0.14
N ILE A 171 -9.81 17.59 0.44
CA ILE A 171 -10.49 18.82 0.02
C ILE A 171 -9.59 20.04 0.23
N GLN A 172 -9.06 20.21 1.44
CA GLN A 172 -8.18 21.35 1.78
C GLN A 172 -6.92 21.39 0.92
N THR A 173 -6.31 20.23 0.66
CA THR A 173 -5.11 20.13 -0.18
C THR A 173 -5.43 20.55 -1.61
N PHE A 174 -6.61 20.17 -2.12
CA PHE A 174 -7.05 20.61 -3.43
C PHE A 174 -7.32 22.12 -3.48
N ASP A 175 -7.99 22.66 -2.46
CA ASP A 175 -8.30 24.09 -2.37
C ASP A 175 -7.04 24.98 -2.39
N ASN A 176 -5.93 24.51 -1.84
CA ASN A 176 -4.65 25.21 -1.88
C ASN A 176 -4.09 25.41 -3.31
N TYR A 177 -4.57 24.64 -4.30
CA TYR A 177 -4.22 24.82 -5.70
C TYR A 177 -5.16 25.79 -6.44
N LEU A 178 -6.25 26.23 -5.82
CA LEU A 178 -7.25 27.08 -6.44
C LEU A 178 -7.04 28.54 -6.06
N GLY A 179 -7.32 29.44 -7.01
CA GLY A 179 -7.31 30.88 -6.75
C GLY A 179 -8.44 31.36 -5.83
N ASP A 180 -8.30 32.62 -5.41
CA ASP A 180 -9.32 33.33 -4.61
C ASP A 180 -10.69 33.27 -5.27
N ALA A 181 -11.73 33.07 -4.46
CA ALA A 181 -13.10 32.92 -4.95
C ALA A 181 -13.52 34.10 -5.84
N MET A 182 -14.11 33.77 -6.99
CA MET A 182 -14.70 34.75 -7.91
C MET A 182 -16.20 34.82 -7.62
N PRO A 183 -16.74 36.00 -7.23
CA PRO A 183 -18.15 36.16 -6.88
C PRO A 183 -19.03 36.28 -8.13
N LEU A 184 -18.92 35.31 -9.04
CA LEU A 184 -19.69 35.24 -10.26
C LEU A 184 -20.56 33.98 -10.24
N SER A 185 -21.84 34.12 -10.57
CA SER A 185 -22.72 32.96 -10.72
C SER A 185 -22.32 32.13 -11.94
N LEU A 186 -22.67 30.84 -11.93
CA LEU A 186 -22.36 29.95 -13.04
C LEU A 186 -22.98 30.43 -14.37
N SER A 187 -24.22 30.95 -14.31
CA SER A 187 -24.90 31.47 -15.50
C SER A 187 -24.23 32.75 -16.03
N ALA A 188 -23.86 33.68 -15.15
CA ALA A 188 -23.18 34.91 -15.54
C ALA A 188 -21.77 34.62 -16.10
N TYR A 189 -21.07 33.62 -15.56
CA TYR A 189 -19.78 33.16 -16.10
C TYR A 189 -19.93 32.68 -17.54
N PHE A 190 -20.91 31.83 -17.81
CA PHE A 190 -21.12 31.29 -19.14
C PHE A 190 -21.66 32.32 -20.14
N GLU A 191 -22.46 33.29 -19.69
CA GLU A 191 -22.89 34.42 -20.51
C GLU A 191 -21.70 35.28 -20.95
N GLN A 192 -20.81 35.63 -20.01
CA GLN A 192 -19.58 36.36 -20.32
C GLN A 192 -18.63 35.55 -21.22
N LEU A 193 -18.50 34.24 -20.97
CA LEU A 193 -17.70 33.34 -21.80
C LEU A 193 -18.22 33.31 -23.25
N ASP A 194 -19.54 33.24 -23.46
CA ASP A 194 -20.14 33.26 -24.80
C ASP A 194 -19.77 34.53 -25.57
N GLY A 195 -19.85 35.69 -24.92
CA GLY A 195 -19.46 36.98 -25.51
C GLY A 195 -17.98 37.01 -25.89
N ILE A 196 -17.09 36.58 -25.00
CA ILE A 196 -15.64 36.53 -25.27
C ILE A 196 -15.33 35.55 -26.40
N VAL A 197 -16.01 34.39 -26.45
CA VAL A 197 -15.86 33.43 -27.54
C VAL A 197 -16.35 34.00 -28.87
N GLU A 198 -17.47 34.72 -28.89
CA GLU A 198 -17.98 35.41 -30.07
C GLU A 198 -16.97 36.44 -30.61
N ASP A 199 -16.47 37.31 -29.74
CA ASP A 199 -15.49 38.33 -30.11
C ASP A 199 -14.20 37.68 -30.61
N THR A 200 -13.71 36.64 -29.94
CA THR A 200 -12.52 35.89 -30.35
C THR A 200 -12.71 35.26 -31.74
N ILE A 201 -13.86 34.67 -32.03
CA ILE A 201 -14.18 34.12 -33.36
C ILE A 201 -14.12 35.25 -34.41
N TYR A 202 -14.74 36.39 -34.12
CA TYR A 202 -14.75 37.54 -35.03
C TYR A 202 -13.34 38.03 -35.33
N GLN A 203 -12.50 38.23 -34.31
CA GLN A 203 -11.13 38.70 -34.47
C GLN A 203 -10.26 37.71 -35.25
N LEU A 204 -10.36 36.41 -34.96
CA LEU A 204 -9.61 35.39 -35.68
C LEU A 204 -10.04 35.29 -37.15
N GLN A 205 -11.33 35.44 -37.48
CA GLN A 205 -11.81 35.43 -38.86
C GLN A 205 -11.36 36.64 -39.68
N HIS A 206 -11.14 37.79 -39.03
CA HIS A 206 -10.64 39.01 -39.68
C HIS A 206 -9.12 39.16 -39.57
N SER A 207 -8.44 38.20 -38.92
CA SER A 207 -6.99 38.16 -38.87
C SER A 207 -6.40 37.73 -40.22
N LYS A 208 -5.15 38.12 -40.48
CA LYS A 208 -4.37 37.67 -41.66
C LYS A 208 -3.71 36.30 -41.46
N ASP A 209 -4.12 35.53 -40.45
CA ASP A 209 -3.52 34.24 -40.10
C ASP A 209 -4.34 33.09 -40.72
N GLU A 210 -3.90 32.63 -41.89
CA GLU A 210 -4.57 31.55 -42.63
C GLU A 210 -4.05 30.15 -42.29
N THR A 211 -3.26 30.02 -41.22
CA THR A 211 -2.65 28.75 -40.85
C THR A 211 -3.71 27.70 -40.50
N LYS A 212 -3.36 26.42 -40.72
CA LYS A 212 -4.26 25.29 -40.41
C LYS A 212 -4.70 25.29 -38.95
N VAL A 213 -3.77 25.59 -38.03
CA VAL A 213 -4.03 25.61 -36.58
C VAL A 213 -5.05 26.70 -36.22
N THR A 214 -4.95 27.90 -36.81
CA THR A 214 -5.93 28.98 -36.61
C THR A 214 -7.31 28.61 -37.16
N LYS A 215 -7.38 27.99 -38.35
CA LYS A 215 -8.65 27.51 -38.93
C LYS A 215 -9.33 26.43 -38.06
N GLU A 216 -8.54 25.51 -37.51
CA GLU A 216 -9.02 24.48 -36.56
C GLU A 216 -9.51 25.11 -35.25
N ALA A 217 -8.81 26.11 -34.72
CA ALA A 217 -9.23 26.85 -33.53
C ALA A 217 -10.58 27.57 -33.74
N ILE A 218 -10.79 28.25 -34.88
CA ILE A 218 -12.08 28.89 -35.20
C ILE A 218 -13.21 27.84 -35.27
N LYS A 219 -12.96 26.69 -35.88
CA LYS A 219 -13.94 25.60 -35.94
C LYS A 219 -14.30 25.08 -34.55
N GLU A 220 -13.30 24.88 -33.70
CA GLU A 220 -13.48 24.46 -32.32
C GLU A 220 -14.30 25.48 -31.53
N LEU A 221 -13.96 26.77 -31.59
CA LEU A 221 -14.70 27.83 -30.90
C LEU A 221 -16.16 27.91 -31.34
N LYS A 222 -16.43 27.78 -32.65
CA LYS A 222 -17.80 27.74 -33.17
C LYS A 222 -18.60 26.55 -32.63
N ASN A 223 -17.97 25.38 -32.54
CA ASN A 223 -18.60 24.20 -31.96
C ASN A 223 -18.87 24.39 -30.47
N THR A 224 -17.89 24.87 -29.69
CA THR A 224 -18.04 25.17 -28.27
C THR A 224 -19.15 26.18 -28.02
N ARG A 225 -19.21 27.26 -28.80
CA ARG A 225 -20.26 28.28 -28.68
C ARG A 225 -21.64 27.71 -28.97
N ARG A 226 -21.76 26.85 -29.99
CA ARG A 226 -23.01 26.15 -30.30
C ARG A 226 -23.47 25.26 -29.15
N GLU A 227 -22.57 24.43 -28.60
CA GLU A 227 -22.87 23.58 -27.45
C GLU A 227 -23.31 24.41 -26.24
N LEU A 228 -22.61 25.51 -25.97
CA LEU A 228 -22.94 26.44 -24.89
C LEU A 228 -24.33 27.06 -25.06
N LYS A 229 -24.69 27.50 -26.28
CA LYS A 229 -26.04 28.03 -26.58
C LYS A 229 -27.14 26.98 -26.45
N LEU A 230 -26.84 25.71 -26.77
CA LEU A 230 -27.81 24.62 -26.70
C LEU A 230 -28.08 24.16 -25.26
N LYS A 231 -27.02 24.00 -24.46
CA LYS A 231 -27.10 23.46 -23.10
C LYS A 231 -27.26 24.54 -22.03
N GLY A 232 -26.80 25.76 -22.30
CA GLY A 232 -26.66 26.84 -21.31
C GLY A 232 -25.44 26.69 -20.40
N TYR A 233 -24.61 25.66 -20.60
CA TYR A 233 -23.38 25.41 -19.86
C TYR A 233 -22.38 24.61 -20.68
N LEU A 234 -21.13 24.58 -20.22
CA LEU A 234 -20.09 23.67 -20.69
C LEU A 234 -19.61 22.82 -19.51
N TYR A 235 -19.16 21.60 -19.79
CA TYR A 235 -18.42 20.82 -18.82
C TYR A 235 -17.05 21.45 -18.52
N TRP A 236 -16.50 21.21 -17.33
CA TRP A 236 -15.25 21.86 -16.92
C TRP A 236 -14.09 21.49 -17.83
N TRP A 237 -14.06 20.26 -18.34
CA TRP A 237 -13.04 19.85 -19.30
C TRP A 237 -13.15 20.56 -20.66
N GLU A 238 -14.34 21.03 -21.04
CA GLU A 238 -14.57 21.85 -22.23
C GLU A 238 -14.05 23.27 -22.00
N VAL A 239 -14.28 23.84 -20.80
CA VAL A 239 -13.69 25.13 -20.39
C VAL A 239 -12.16 25.05 -20.36
N ILE A 240 -11.59 24.00 -19.75
CA ILE A 240 -10.13 23.74 -19.74
C ILE A 240 -9.58 23.53 -21.16
N LYS A 241 -10.39 23.04 -22.11
CA LYS A 241 -9.97 22.92 -23.51
C LYS A 241 -9.73 24.30 -24.13
N LEU A 242 -10.53 25.31 -23.77
CA LEU A 242 -10.36 26.68 -24.23
C LEU A 242 -9.05 27.31 -23.73
N THR A 243 -8.64 27.03 -22.49
CA THR A 243 -7.37 27.55 -21.93
C THR A 243 -6.13 27.00 -22.63
N LYS A 244 -6.27 25.86 -23.33
CA LYS A 244 -5.19 25.16 -24.04
C LYS A 244 -5.27 25.32 -25.56
N LEU A 245 -6.17 26.17 -26.06
CA LEU A 245 -6.35 26.41 -27.48
C LEU A 245 -5.08 27.03 -28.08
N LYS A 246 -4.75 26.65 -29.32
CA LYS A 246 -3.57 27.14 -30.04
C LYS A 246 -3.99 27.78 -31.35
N VAL A 247 -3.30 28.83 -31.73
CA VAL A 247 -3.42 29.53 -33.02
C VAL A 247 -2.02 29.77 -33.60
N GLY A 248 -1.95 30.21 -34.86
CA GLY A 248 -0.70 30.64 -35.47
C GLY A 248 -0.09 31.84 -34.74
N ALA A 249 1.22 32.03 -34.93
CA ALA A 249 1.99 33.02 -34.16
C ALA A 249 1.49 34.46 -34.31
N LYS A 250 0.84 34.80 -35.43
CA LYS A 250 0.31 36.15 -35.71
C LYS A 250 -1.00 36.46 -34.98
N SER A 251 -1.65 35.43 -34.43
CA SER A 251 -2.96 35.55 -33.77
C SER A 251 -2.91 35.17 -32.30
N LYS A 252 -1.72 34.89 -31.74
CA LYS A 252 -1.57 34.41 -30.36
C LYS A 252 -2.17 35.36 -29.33
N GLU A 253 -1.95 36.67 -29.51
CA GLU A 253 -2.48 37.73 -28.64
C GLU A 253 -4.02 37.75 -28.64
N LEU A 254 -4.66 37.35 -29.74
CA LEU A 254 -6.12 37.33 -29.88
C LEU A 254 -6.79 36.26 -29.01
N LEU A 255 -6.03 35.34 -28.41
CA LEU A 255 -6.54 34.35 -27.45
C LEU A 255 -6.34 34.76 -25.98
N GLU A 256 -5.63 35.84 -25.69
CA GLU A 256 -5.24 36.18 -24.32
C GLU A 256 -6.45 36.36 -23.40
N ASP A 257 -7.43 37.18 -23.81
CA ASP A 257 -8.65 37.42 -23.04
C ASP A 257 -9.46 36.14 -22.83
N LEU A 258 -9.65 35.34 -23.88
CA LEU A 258 -10.36 34.06 -23.80
C LEU A 258 -9.65 33.08 -22.86
N THR A 259 -8.34 32.91 -23.01
CA THR A 259 -7.59 31.95 -22.20
C THR A 259 -7.50 32.39 -20.74
N ALA A 260 -7.33 33.68 -20.48
CA ALA A 260 -7.34 34.24 -19.13
C ALA A 260 -8.72 34.06 -18.47
N PHE A 261 -9.80 34.43 -19.16
CA PHE A 261 -11.15 34.30 -18.63
C PHE A 261 -11.56 32.84 -18.44
N ALA A 262 -11.28 31.97 -19.42
CA ALA A 262 -11.53 30.54 -19.28
C ALA A 262 -10.73 29.94 -18.10
N SER A 263 -9.50 30.40 -17.84
CA SER A 263 -8.70 29.92 -16.71
C SER A 263 -9.28 30.31 -15.35
N SER A 264 -10.05 31.40 -15.28
CA SER A 264 -10.72 31.82 -14.04
C SER A 264 -11.81 30.86 -13.53
N HIS A 265 -12.18 29.82 -14.29
CA HIS A 265 -13.13 28.79 -13.85
C HIS A 265 -12.72 28.12 -12.53
N GLU A 266 -11.42 27.98 -12.26
CA GLU A 266 -10.88 27.38 -11.03
C GLU A 266 -11.30 28.15 -9.76
N ARG A 267 -11.67 29.42 -9.94
CA ARG A 267 -12.11 30.35 -8.89
C ARG A 267 -13.62 30.33 -8.67
N LEU A 268 -14.39 29.65 -9.53
CA LEU A 268 -15.83 29.55 -9.42
C LEU A 268 -16.23 28.59 -8.29
N GLU A 269 -17.18 29.02 -7.48
CA GLU A 269 -17.76 28.18 -6.43
C GLU A 269 -18.38 26.89 -6.99
N ALA A 270 -18.98 26.96 -8.18
CA ALA A 270 -19.56 25.79 -8.83
C ALA A 270 -18.52 24.72 -9.21
N PHE A 271 -17.31 25.12 -9.60
CA PHE A 271 -16.22 24.19 -9.91
C PHE A 271 -15.69 23.53 -8.64
N LYS A 272 -15.46 24.35 -7.59
CA LYS A 272 -15.08 23.87 -6.24
C LYS A 272 -16.07 22.85 -5.72
N LYS A 273 -17.37 23.18 -5.78
CA LYS A 273 -18.46 22.32 -5.33
C LYS A 273 -18.48 20.96 -6.02
N ASP A 274 -18.26 20.89 -7.34
CA ASP A 274 -18.24 19.61 -8.05
C ASP A 274 -17.07 18.72 -7.61
N ILE A 275 -15.89 19.29 -7.44
CA ILE A 275 -14.71 18.54 -6.98
C ILE A 275 -14.87 18.10 -5.53
N HIS A 276 -15.36 18.98 -4.67
CA HIS A 276 -15.67 18.66 -3.28
C HIS A 276 -16.73 17.56 -3.19
N ALA A 277 -17.79 17.63 -4.00
CA ALA A 277 -18.82 16.61 -4.07
C ALA A 277 -18.26 15.27 -4.54
N TYR A 278 -17.38 15.26 -5.54
CA TYR A 278 -16.74 14.04 -6.03
C TYR A 278 -15.86 13.39 -4.96
N ILE A 279 -14.97 14.15 -4.32
CA ILE A 279 -14.11 13.66 -3.23
C ILE A 279 -14.99 13.16 -2.07
N THR A 280 -15.99 13.93 -1.67
CA THR A 280 -16.89 13.57 -0.57
C THR A 280 -17.62 12.26 -0.86
N ALA A 281 -18.20 12.13 -2.05
CA ALA A 281 -18.90 10.92 -2.47
C ALA A 281 -17.98 9.69 -2.46
N LEU A 282 -16.74 9.80 -2.94
CA LEU A 282 -15.76 8.71 -2.89
C LEU A 282 -15.49 8.23 -1.45
N PHE A 283 -15.19 9.15 -0.55
CA PHE A 283 -14.86 8.82 0.84
C PHE A 283 -16.07 8.30 1.61
N ASP A 284 -17.26 8.87 1.39
CA ASP A 284 -18.48 8.42 2.06
C ASP A 284 -18.86 7.01 1.57
N MET A 285 -18.81 6.75 0.26
CA MET A 285 -19.01 5.40 -0.28
C MET A 285 -17.97 4.40 0.22
N ALA A 286 -16.70 4.77 0.31
CA ALA A 286 -15.65 3.88 0.82
C ALA A 286 -15.87 3.56 2.30
N THR A 287 -16.28 4.55 3.09
CA THR A 287 -16.60 4.39 4.51
C THR A 287 -17.77 3.41 4.69
N GLU A 288 -18.88 3.66 4.00
CA GLU A 288 -20.06 2.79 4.04
C GLU A 288 -19.77 1.39 3.51
N ALA A 289 -19.00 1.26 2.43
CA ALA A 289 -18.61 -0.04 1.87
C ALA A 289 -17.72 -0.83 2.84
N MET A 290 -16.80 -0.16 3.55
CA MET A 290 -15.98 -0.78 4.58
C MET A 290 -16.82 -1.31 5.74
N GLU A 291 -17.77 -0.50 6.23
CA GLU A 291 -18.69 -0.89 7.30
C GLU A 291 -19.59 -2.06 6.89
N GLU A 292 -20.18 -1.99 5.69
CA GLU A 292 -21.04 -3.04 5.17
C GLU A 292 -20.25 -4.34 4.92
N PHE A 293 -19.03 -4.25 4.41
CA PHE A 293 -18.19 -5.43 4.23
C PHE A 293 -17.79 -6.08 5.56
N ALA A 294 -17.46 -5.27 6.58
CA ALA A 294 -17.19 -5.77 7.92
C ALA A 294 -18.43 -6.44 8.54
N ARG A 295 -19.62 -5.86 8.35
CA ARG A 295 -20.91 -6.42 8.79
C ARG A 295 -21.22 -7.74 8.09
N TYR A 296 -21.07 -7.77 6.77
CA TYR A 296 -21.31 -8.95 5.93
C TYR A 296 -20.47 -10.15 6.40
N LYS A 297 -19.18 -9.91 6.66
CA LYS A 297 -18.24 -10.91 7.17
C LYS A 297 -18.59 -11.38 8.57
N LYS A 298 -18.85 -10.44 9.49
CA LYS A 298 -19.21 -10.74 10.88
C LYS A 298 -20.45 -11.62 10.99
N GLN A 299 -21.50 -11.34 10.21
CA GLN A 299 -22.74 -12.12 10.22
C GLN A 299 -22.55 -13.58 9.76
N ARG A 300 -21.49 -13.87 9.02
CA ARG A 300 -21.18 -15.20 8.47
C ARG A 300 -19.99 -15.88 9.17
N GLY A 301 -19.44 -15.26 10.22
CA GLY A 301 -18.23 -15.79 10.89
C GLY A 301 -16.98 -15.79 10.00
N LEU A 302 -16.97 -14.99 8.93
CA LEU A 302 -15.88 -14.91 7.97
C LEU A 302 -14.87 -13.83 8.39
N ILE A 303 -13.60 -14.05 8.06
CA ILE A 303 -12.55 -13.03 8.10
C ILE A 303 -11.69 -13.13 6.85
N ASP A 304 -11.01 -12.05 6.48
CA ASP A 304 -9.90 -12.14 5.53
C ASP A 304 -8.55 -11.93 6.24
N TYR A 305 -7.47 -12.02 5.47
CA TYR A 305 -6.11 -11.87 6.01
C TYR A 305 -5.86 -10.48 6.60
N THR A 306 -6.44 -9.42 6.03
CA THR A 306 -6.33 -8.07 6.59
C THR A 306 -7.03 -7.97 7.94
N ASP A 307 -8.25 -8.51 8.07
CA ASP A 307 -8.93 -8.53 9.36
C ASP A 307 -8.15 -9.33 10.40
N MET A 308 -7.56 -10.45 9.99
CA MET A 308 -6.77 -11.31 10.87
C MET A 308 -5.58 -10.56 11.47
N GLU A 309 -4.84 -9.79 10.67
CA GLU A 309 -3.75 -8.94 11.15
C GLU A 309 -4.25 -7.87 12.14
N VAL A 310 -5.36 -7.21 11.83
CA VAL A 310 -5.98 -6.19 12.70
C VAL A 310 -6.47 -6.79 14.01
N PHE A 311 -7.12 -7.96 13.98
CA PHE A 311 -7.59 -8.63 15.18
C PHE A 311 -6.44 -9.08 16.06
N ILE A 312 -5.36 -9.63 15.49
CA ILE A 312 -4.18 -10.02 16.28
C ILE A 312 -3.53 -8.78 16.89
N LYS A 313 -3.44 -7.67 16.15
CA LYS A 313 -2.89 -6.41 16.66
C LYS A 313 -3.59 -5.98 17.93
N HIS A 314 -4.93 -5.99 17.94
CA HIS A 314 -5.73 -5.65 19.12
C HIS A 314 -5.67 -6.73 20.20
N LEU A 315 -5.65 -8.01 19.81
CA LEU A 315 -5.53 -9.15 20.71
C LEU A 315 -4.23 -9.07 21.53
N LEU A 316 -3.13 -8.66 20.90
CA LEU A 316 -1.83 -8.48 21.56
C LEU A 316 -1.79 -7.28 22.51
N ASP A 317 -2.81 -6.41 22.52
CA ASP A 317 -2.99 -5.37 23.54
C ASP A 317 -3.82 -5.84 24.74
N HIS A 318 -4.45 -7.02 24.65
CA HIS A 318 -5.30 -7.54 25.72
C HIS A 318 -4.47 -8.07 26.90
N PRO A 319 -4.63 -7.55 28.14
CA PRO A 319 -3.75 -7.88 29.27
C PRO A 319 -3.66 -9.36 29.61
N LYS A 320 -4.77 -10.10 29.53
CA LYS A 320 -4.77 -11.55 29.79
C LYS A 320 -3.97 -12.32 28.75
N VAL A 321 -4.06 -11.90 27.49
CA VAL A 321 -3.36 -12.56 26.38
C VAL A 321 -1.87 -12.28 26.48
N GLN A 322 -1.50 -11.03 26.79
CA GLN A 322 -0.11 -10.67 27.07
C GLN A 322 0.48 -11.50 28.21
N ALA A 323 -0.26 -11.69 29.32
CA ALA A 323 0.20 -12.48 30.45
C ALA A 323 0.46 -13.95 30.07
N VAL A 324 -0.47 -14.57 29.33
CA VAL A 324 -0.32 -15.95 28.84
C VAL A 324 0.88 -16.05 27.89
N LEU A 325 0.92 -15.21 26.86
CA LEU A 325 1.99 -15.23 25.86
C LEU A 325 3.35 -14.91 26.47
N ALA A 326 3.46 -13.97 27.41
CA ALA A 326 4.73 -13.68 28.09
C ALA A 326 5.26 -14.88 28.91
N SER A 327 4.37 -15.73 29.42
CA SER A 327 4.76 -16.93 30.17
C SER A 327 5.17 -18.10 29.26
N GLU A 328 4.64 -18.15 28.03
CA GLU A 328 4.80 -19.27 27.11
C GLU A 328 5.81 -19.01 25.99
N LEU A 329 5.88 -17.77 25.49
CA LEU A 329 6.68 -17.40 24.33
C LEU A 329 8.15 -17.25 24.73
N ASP A 330 8.93 -18.28 24.43
CA ASP A 330 10.36 -18.29 24.69
C ASP A 330 11.14 -17.69 23.52
N LEU A 331 10.75 -17.99 22.27
CA LEU A 331 11.45 -17.53 21.07
C LEU A 331 10.47 -17.05 19.99
N LEU A 332 10.64 -15.79 19.56
CA LEU A 332 10.10 -15.28 18.31
C LEU A 332 11.20 -15.25 17.24
N MET A 333 10.93 -15.84 16.08
CA MET A 333 11.82 -15.81 14.93
C MET A 333 11.07 -15.29 13.69
N VAL A 334 11.67 -14.32 13.00
CA VAL A 334 11.09 -13.69 11.80
C VAL A 334 12.09 -13.79 10.66
N ASP A 335 11.73 -14.49 9.60
CA ASP A 335 12.50 -14.59 8.37
C ASP A 335 11.97 -13.61 7.31
N GLU A 336 12.84 -13.22 6.38
CA GLU A 336 12.58 -12.24 5.32
C GLU A 336 11.91 -10.94 5.83
N PHE A 337 12.43 -10.42 6.95
CA PHE A 337 11.88 -9.25 7.65
C PHE A 337 11.74 -8.01 6.74
N GLN A 338 12.54 -7.88 5.68
CA GLN A 338 12.45 -6.75 4.75
C GLN A 338 11.13 -6.66 3.99
N ASP A 339 10.40 -7.77 3.87
CA ASP A 339 9.14 -7.85 3.10
C ASP A 339 7.89 -7.74 3.99
N THR A 340 8.07 -7.24 5.22
CA THR A 340 7.01 -7.08 6.22
C THR A 340 6.21 -5.79 5.99
N SER A 341 4.87 -5.86 6.08
CA SER A 341 3.99 -4.68 6.04
C SER A 341 4.01 -3.90 7.37
N PRO A 342 3.57 -2.62 7.41
CA PRO A 342 3.52 -1.84 8.64
C PRO A 342 2.76 -2.51 9.79
N ILE A 343 1.63 -3.16 9.50
CA ILE A 343 0.83 -3.85 10.51
C ILE A 343 1.54 -5.10 11.03
N GLN A 344 2.13 -5.92 10.15
CA GLN A 344 2.91 -7.09 10.54
C GLN A 344 4.13 -6.70 11.38
N LEU A 345 4.79 -5.59 11.05
CA LEU A 345 5.87 -5.05 11.86
C LEU A 345 5.39 -4.72 13.27
N GLU A 346 4.22 -4.08 13.41
CA GLU A 346 3.64 -3.82 14.71
C GLU A 346 3.36 -5.11 15.50
N LEU A 347 2.83 -6.15 14.82
CA LEU A 347 2.61 -7.47 15.42
C LEU A 347 3.92 -8.06 15.96
N PHE A 348 4.97 -8.08 15.13
CA PHE A 348 6.28 -8.60 15.53
C PHE A 348 6.87 -7.80 16.68
N LEU A 349 6.78 -6.47 16.67
CA LEU A 349 7.25 -5.64 17.77
C LEU A 349 6.52 -5.95 19.09
N LYS A 350 5.21 -6.19 19.05
CA LYS A 350 4.43 -6.59 20.23
C LYS A 350 4.84 -7.98 20.72
N LEU A 351 4.92 -8.96 19.82
CA LEU A 351 5.37 -10.32 20.17
C LEU A 351 6.80 -10.35 20.71
N SER A 352 7.72 -9.58 20.12
CA SER A 352 9.10 -9.46 20.58
C SER A 352 9.24 -8.85 21.98
N LYS A 353 8.26 -8.08 22.44
CA LYS A 353 8.24 -7.58 23.83
C LYS A 353 7.81 -8.66 24.82
N LEU A 354 7.02 -9.64 24.38
CA LEU A 354 6.53 -10.76 25.17
C LEU A 354 7.52 -11.94 25.17
N ALA A 355 8.27 -12.11 24.07
CA ALA A 355 9.23 -13.19 23.91
C ALA A 355 10.50 -12.99 24.77
N LYS A 356 11.02 -14.09 25.33
CA LYS A 356 12.33 -14.08 26.02
C LYS A 356 13.49 -13.80 25.05
N HIS A 357 13.39 -14.35 23.85
CA HIS A 357 14.33 -14.17 22.74
C HIS A 357 13.58 -13.75 21.48
N SER A 358 14.13 -12.79 20.74
CA SER A 358 13.60 -12.39 19.44
C SER A 358 14.73 -12.31 18.41
N ILE A 359 14.61 -13.03 17.30
CA ILE A 359 15.62 -13.08 16.22
C ILE A 359 14.95 -12.76 14.89
N TRP A 360 15.35 -11.66 14.26
CA TRP A 360 14.83 -11.24 12.95
C TRP A 360 15.93 -11.31 11.91
N VAL A 361 15.62 -11.82 10.72
CA VAL A 361 16.57 -12.03 9.64
C VAL A 361 16.03 -11.38 8.38
N GLY A 362 16.88 -10.64 7.69
CA GLY A 362 16.50 -10.00 6.44
C GLY A 362 17.64 -9.23 5.80
N ASP A 363 17.38 -8.71 4.60
CA ASP A 363 18.30 -7.82 3.90
C ASP A 363 17.49 -6.74 3.18
N PRO A 364 17.65 -5.45 3.54
CA PRO A 364 16.92 -4.36 2.89
C PRO A 364 17.09 -4.33 1.38
N LYS A 365 18.21 -4.84 0.85
CA LYS A 365 18.50 -4.89 -0.60
C LYS A 365 17.65 -5.89 -1.36
N GLN A 366 17.05 -6.85 -0.65
CA GLN A 366 16.23 -7.92 -1.22
C GLN A 366 14.74 -7.62 -1.11
N SER A 367 14.34 -6.46 -0.60
CA SER A 367 12.93 -6.10 -0.54
C SER A 367 12.36 -5.91 -1.95
N ILE A 368 11.42 -6.77 -2.32
CA ILE A 368 10.77 -6.74 -3.63
C ILE A 368 9.23 -6.72 -3.54
N TYR A 369 8.67 -6.88 -2.34
CA TYR A 369 7.22 -6.94 -2.13
C TYR A 369 6.57 -5.59 -1.81
N GLY A 370 7.12 -4.48 -2.31
CA GLY A 370 6.55 -3.13 -2.12
C GLY A 370 5.10 -3.01 -2.63
N PHE A 371 4.74 -3.76 -3.68
CA PHE A 371 3.36 -3.83 -4.19
C PHE A 371 2.37 -4.49 -3.22
N ARG A 372 2.85 -5.18 -2.17
CA ARG A 372 2.04 -5.74 -1.08
C ARG A 372 2.10 -4.88 0.19
N GLY A 373 2.63 -3.66 0.09
CA GLY A 373 2.75 -2.73 1.20
C GLY A 373 3.97 -2.95 2.09
N ALA A 374 4.99 -3.71 1.65
CA ALA A 374 6.25 -3.79 2.37
C ALA A 374 7.00 -2.45 2.32
N GLU A 375 7.50 -1.98 3.47
CA GLU A 375 8.12 -0.66 3.63
C GLU A 375 9.56 -0.77 4.15
N PRO A 376 10.58 -0.83 3.26
CA PRO A 376 11.98 -1.02 3.64
C PRO A 376 12.54 0.08 4.55
N GLN A 377 11.96 1.27 4.48
CA GLN A 377 12.35 2.40 5.31
C GLN A 377 12.05 2.12 6.80
N LEU A 378 10.96 1.41 7.10
CA LEU A 378 10.64 1.01 8.47
C LEU A 378 11.65 0.01 9.01
N MET A 379 12.11 -0.95 8.19
CA MET A 379 13.19 -1.87 8.57
C MET A 379 14.46 -1.10 8.94
N GLN A 380 14.86 -0.11 8.14
CA GLN A 380 16.03 0.72 8.44
C GLN A 380 15.85 1.50 9.75
N ALA A 381 14.66 2.06 9.99
CA ALA A 381 14.35 2.77 11.23
C ALA A 381 14.44 1.85 12.47
N ILE A 382 13.97 0.60 12.37
CA ILE A 382 14.12 -0.38 13.45
C ILE A 382 15.58 -0.70 13.70
N ILE A 383 16.36 -0.99 12.65
CA ILE A 383 17.80 -1.29 12.76
C ILE A 383 18.53 -0.14 13.47
N GLN A 384 18.24 1.11 13.09
CA GLN A 384 18.83 2.28 13.73
C GLN A 384 18.42 2.38 15.21
N LYS A 385 17.14 2.18 15.51
CA LYS A 385 16.60 2.26 16.87
C LYS A 385 17.13 1.15 17.79
N THR A 386 17.50 -0.01 17.25
CA THR A 386 18.13 -1.11 18.01
C THR A 386 19.64 -0.96 18.18
N GLY A 387 20.24 0.16 17.74
CA GLY A 387 21.68 0.41 17.84
C GLY A 387 22.50 -0.16 16.67
N GLY A 388 21.86 -0.42 15.53
CA GLY A 388 22.47 -1.03 14.36
C GLY A 388 22.46 -2.56 14.38
N VAL A 389 22.99 -3.16 13.31
CA VAL A 389 23.29 -4.60 13.27
C VAL A 389 24.72 -4.79 13.77
N LYS A 390 24.91 -5.68 14.73
CA LYS A 390 26.24 -6.00 15.26
C LYS A 390 27.10 -6.64 14.16
N PRO A 391 28.41 -6.36 14.08
CA PRO A 391 29.28 -6.93 13.06
C PRO A 391 29.19 -8.46 12.95
N GLU A 392 29.09 -9.17 14.08
CA GLU A 392 28.97 -10.63 14.15
C GLU A 392 27.65 -11.20 13.61
N ASP A 393 26.66 -10.35 13.37
CA ASP A 393 25.35 -10.68 12.83
C ASP A 393 25.17 -10.20 11.38
N ILE A 394 26.23 -9.69 10.76
CA ILE A 394 26.30 -9.41 9.32
C ILE A 394 26.92 -10.62 8.62
N GLN A 395 26.20 -11.22 7.68
CA GLN A 395 26.73 -12.29 6.85
C GLN A 395 27.37 -11.72 5.59
N GLU A 396 28.69 -11.54 5.63
CA GLU A 396 29.46 -10.91 4.55
C GLU A 396 29.73 -11.84 3.34
N TYR A 397 29.73 -13.15 3.56
CA TYR A 397 30.12 -14.13 2.55
C TYR A 397 28.91 -14.78 1.86
N SER A 398 28.99 -14.96 0.54
CA SER A 398 28.05 -15.80 -0.22
C SER A 398 28.62 -17.20 -0.42
N TRP A 399 27.85 -18.22 -0.07
CA TRP A 399 28.23 -19.64 -0.19
C TRP A 399 27.54 -20.36 -1.36
N ARG A 400 26.67 -19.65 -2.09
CA ARG A 400 25.80 -20.22 -3.13
C ARG A 400 26.32 -20.01 -4.55
N SER A 401 27.04 -18.92 -4.79
CA SER A 401 27.44 -18.48 -6.12
C SER A 401 28.96 -18.59 -6.32
N ARG A 402 29.38 -18.87 -7.55
CA ARG A 402 30.78 -18.70 -7.97
C ARG A 402 31.12 -17.21 -8.04
N GLU A 403 32.41 -16.89 -7.97
CA GLU A 403 32.93 -15.53 -7.86
C GLU A 403 32.52 -14.65 -9.06
N ASP A 404 32.55 -15.19 -10.26
CA ASP A 404 32.08 -14.56 -11.50
C ASP A 404 30.59 -14.14 -11.44
N VAL A 405 29.73 -14.98 -10.86
CA VAL A 405 28.30 -14.72 -10.68
C VAL A 405 28.04 -13.69 -9.56
N TYR A 406 28.95 -13.55 -8.58
CA TYR A 406 28.82 -12.58 -7.48
C TYR A 406 29.37 -11.18 -7.83
N ILE A 407 30.47 -11.12 -8.60
CA ILE A 407 31.16 -9.86 -8.95
C ILE A 407 30.30 -8.97 -9.85
N VAL A 408 29.61 -9.55 -10.84
CA VAL A 408 28.84 -8.79 -11.84
C VAL A 408 27.67 -8.01 -11.19
N PRO A 409 26.78 -8.63 -10.39
CA PRO A 409 25.73 -7.90 -9.68
C PRO A 409 26.27 -6.88 -8.68
N THR A 410 27.41 -7.15 -8.04
CA THR A 410 28.02 -6.23 -7.06
C THR A 410 28.52 -4.95 -7.72
N HIS A 411 29.24 -5.06 -8.85
CA HIS A 411 29.70 -3.90 -9.62
C HIS A 411 28.54 -3.09 -10.22
N TYR A 412 27.53 -3.78 -10.73
CA TYR A 412 26.31 -3.13 -11.22
C TYR A 412 25.60 -2.37 -10.09
N SER A 413 25.48 -3.01 -8.91
CA SER A 413 24.81 -2.42 -7.76
C SER A 413 25.54 -1.19 -7.22
N GLN A 414 26.88 -1.21 -7.15
CA GLN A 414 27.68 -0.05 -6.73
C GLN A 414 27.56 1.15 -7.66
N ARG A 415 27.32 0.92 -8.96
CA ARG A 415 27.14 2.00 -9.95
C ARG A 415 25.73 2.59 -9.95
N HIS A 416 24.71 1.77 -9.70
CA HIS A 416 23.31 2.16 -9.90
C HIS A 416 22.52 2.37 -8.61
N PHE A 417 22.99 1.86 -7.48
CA PHE A 417 22.37 2.06 -6.17
C PHE A 417 23.35 2.81 -5.26
N LYS A 418 22.88 3.85 -4.56
CA LYS A 418 23.66 4.58 -3.54
C LYS A 418 23.85 3.72 -2.28
N ILE A 419 24.55 2.60 -2.41
CA ILE A 419 24.74 1.63 -1.34
C ILE A 419 26.23 1.35 -1.17
N THR A 420 26.79 1.78 -0.05
CA THR A 420 28.15 1.47 0.38
C THR A 420 28.19 0.04 0.90
N THR A 421 28.82 -0.88 0.16
CA THR A 421 29.28 -2.16 0.72
C THR A 421 30.80 -2.28 0.62
N ARG A 422 31.42 -2.66 1.74
CA ARG A 422 32.81 -3.11 1.77
C ARG A 422 32.93 -4.47 1.08
N THR A 423 34.03 -4.62 0.35
CA THR A 423 34.36 -5.77 -0.47
C THR A 423 35.30 -6.69 0.31
N SER A 424 34.92 -7.93 0.60
CA SER A 424 35.83 -8.96 1.11
C SER A 424 35.36 -10.37 0.70
N CYS A 425 35.71 -10.80 -0.52
CA CYS A 425 35.47 -12.17 -1.00
C CYS A 425 36.62 -13.16 -0.73
N LEU A 426 37.72 -12.72 -0.12
CA LEU A 426 38.94 -13.53 -0.06
C LEU A 426 39.22 -13.96 1.37
N GLU A 427 38.90 -15.23 1.69
CA GLU A 427 39.78 -16.12 2.49
C GLU A 427 39.24 -17.56 2.71
N ALA A 428 37.95 -17.85 2.48
CA ALA A 428 37.39 -19.15 2.87
C ALA A 428 37.71 -20.34 1.93
N SER A 429 38.30 -20.13 0.74
CA SER A 429 38.67 -21.24 -0.16
C SER A 429 39.93 -22.00 0.27
N LYS A 430 40.70 -21.52 1.25
CA LYS A 430 41.89 -22.21 1.76
C LYS A 430 41.62 -23.18 2.92
N ASN A 431 40.52 -23.04 3.66
CA ASN A 431 40.25 -23.88 4.84
C ASN A 431 39.27 -25.04 4.59
N LYS A 432 38.89 -25.30 3.34
CA LYS A 432 37.96 -26.40 3.00
C LYS A 432 38.64 -27.76 2.81
N ILE A 433 39.94 -27.87 3.11
CA ILE A 433 40.70 -29.13 3.04
C ILE A 433 41.00 -29.73 4.43
N GLU A 434 40.83 -29.01 5.55
CA GLU A 434 41.02 -29.59 6.89
C GLU A 434 40.06 -29.00 7.93
N LYS A 435 38.90 -29.66 8.13
CA LYS A 435 38.27 -30.00 9.42
C LYS A 435 36.88 -30.58 9.26
#